data_AF-A0A7V8NPX9-F1
#
_entry.id   AF-A0A7V8NPX9-F1
#
_cell.length_a   1.000
_cell.length_b   1.000
_cell.length_c   1.000
_cell.angle_alpha   90.00
_cell.angle_beta   90.00
_cell.angle_gamma   90.00
#
_symmetry.space_group_name_H-M   'P 1'
#
loop_
_entity.id
_entity.type
_entity.pdbx_description
1 polymer ?
#
loop_
_entity_poly.entity_id
_entity_poly.type
_entity_poly.pdbx_seq_one_letter_code
_entity_poly.pdbx_strand_id
1 'polypeptide(L)'
;EKRKEEEKSKKKERESPDFTVELVTSDGAAADVPVSKFLAIPPPFKERFTKLSIIDEKAYEKEWEPVFQTVRIPLAEFQPPNGAKQFAPGKLSAIKLKFDRIAMSVICISGIGFGRR
;
A
#
# COMPACT_ATOMS: atom_id res chain seq x y z
N GLU A 1 10.93 -31.67 -18.35
CA GLU A 1 11.08 -30.22 -18.64
C GLU A 1 9.76 -29.49 -18.90
N LYS A 2 8.71 -30.12 -19.45
CA LYS A 2 7.37 -29.52 -19.66
C LYS A 2 6.68 -28.89 -18.42
N ARG A 3 6.94 -29.40 -17.19
CA ARG A 3 6.30 -28.87 -15.96
C ARG A 3 6.76 -27.46 -15.54
N LYS A 4 7.94 -27.00 -16.01
CA LYS A 4 8.46 -25.66 -15.64
C LYS A 4 7.90 -24.53 -16.51
N GLU A 5 7.43 -24.82 -17.72
CA GLU A 5 6.83 -23.81 -18.61
C GLU A 5 5.35 -23.56 -18.28
N GLU A 6 4.62 -24.57 -17.82
CA GLU A 6 3.20 -24.44 -17.47
C GLU A 6 2.95 -23.62 -16.18
N GLU A 7 3.92 -23.50 -15.27
CA GLU A 7 3.77 -22.61 -14.10
C GLU A 7 3.97 -21.12 -14.43
N LYS A 8 4.70 -20.80 -15.51
CA LYS A 8 4.93 -19.40 -15.93
C LYS A 8 3.69 -18.73 -16.53
N SER A 9 2.67 -19.50 -16.93
CA SER A 9 1.50 -19.01 -17.68
C SER A 9 0.30 -18.63 -16.81
N LYS A 10 0.31 -18.88 -15.50
CA LYS A 10 -0.63 -18.26 -14.55
C LYS A 10 0.02 -17.07 -13.85
N LYS A 11 0.39 -16.05 -14.62
CA LYS A 11 0.79 -14.74 -14.09
C LYS A 11 -0.46 -14.11 -13.48
N LYS A 12 -0.78 -14.44 -12.21
CA LYS A 12 -1.86 -13.82 -11.44
C LYS A 12 -1.78 -12.31 -11.67
N GLU A 13 -2.87 -11.71 -12.16
CA GLU A 13 -3.00 -10.26 -12.14
C GLU A 13 -2.71 -9.81 -10.71
N ARG A 14 -1.76 -8.88 -10.56
CA ARG A 14 -1.44 -8.34 -9.24
C ARG A 14 -2.65 -7.53 -8.80
N GLU A 15 -3.18 -7.86 -7.63
CA GLU A 15 -4.24 -7.08 -7.01
C GLU A 15 -3.71 -5.69 -6.65
N SER A 16 -4.61 -4.71 -6.53
CA SER A 16 -4.26 -3.38 -6.01
C SER A 16 -3.81 -3.51 -4.56
N PRO A 17 -2.63 -3.00 -4.14
CA PRO A 17 -2.21 -3.09 -2.75
C PRO A 17 -3.16 -2.30 -1.82
N ASP A 18 -3.45 -2.88 -0.66
CA ASP A 18 -4.29 -2.28 0.37
C ASP A 18 -3.79 -2.68 1.75
N PHE A 19 -3.88 -1.75 2.70
CA PHE A 19 -3.46 -1.94 4.08
C PHE A 19 -4.19 -0.94 4.98
N THR A 20 -4.19 -1.20 6.28
CA THR A 20 -4.89 -0.36 7.26
C THR A 20 -3.93 0.61 7.93
N VAL A 21 -4.30 1.88 8.02
CA VAL A 21 -3.59 2.89 8.83
C VAL A 21 -4.32 3.00 10.17
N GLU A 22 -3.60 2.77 11.26
CA GLU A 22 -4.09 2.97 12.63
C GLU A 22 -3.38 4.17 13.26
N LEU A 23 -4.16 5.05 13.89
CA LEU A 23 -3.67 6.10 14.75
C LEU A 23 -3.94 5.74 16.21
N VAL A 24 -2.91 5.90 17.05
CA VAL A 24 -2.98 5.63 18.49
C VAL A 24 -2.66 6.90 19.25
N THR A 25 -3.46 7.17 20.27
CA THR A 25 -3.27 8.30 21.18
C THR A 25 -2.57 7.88 22.47
N SER A 26 -2.01 8.85 23.19
CA SER A 26 -1.30 8.61 24.45
C SER A 26 -2.19 8.06 25.58
N ASP A 27 -3.51 8.21 25.50
CA ASP A 27 -4.47 7.67 26.48
C ASP A 27 -5.01 6.27 26.10
N GLY A 28 -4.44 5.68 25.05
CA GLY A 28 -4.73 4.34 24.56
C GLY A 28 -5.94 4.25 23.62
N ALA A 29 -6.60 5.37 23.26
CA ALA A 29 -7.60 5.34 22.19
C ALA A 29 -6.92 5.07 20.84
N ALA A 30 -7.53 4.23 20.03
CA ALA A 30 -7.08 3.90 18.69
C ALA A 30 -8.25 3.99 17.71
N ALA A 31 -7.93 4.41 16.48
CA ALA A 31 -8.87 4.45 15.37
C ALA A 31 -8.13 4.07 14.08
N ASP A 32 -8.80 3.36 13.20
CA ASP A 32 -8.21 2.80 11.99
C ASP A 32 -9.05 3.10 10.74
N VAL A 33 -8.36 3.22 9.62
CA VAL A 33 -8.97 3.38 8.31
C VAL A 33 -8.17 2.63 7.25
N PRO A 34 -8.83 1.96 6.29
CA PRO A 34 -8.14 1.36 5.16
C PRO A 34 -7.71 2.41 4.16
N VAL A 35 -6.55 2.22 3.53
CA VAL A 35 -6.03 3.14 2.49
C VAL A 35 -6.95 3.18 1.27
N SER A 36 -7.53 2.03 0.89
CA SER A 36 -8.49 1.91 -0.21
C SER A 36 -9.74 2.79 -0.09
N LYS A 37 -10.08 3.28 1.10
CA LYS A 37 -11.16 4.26 1.31
C LYS A 37 -10.86 5.61 0.64
N PHE A 38 -9.58 5.97 0.49
CA PHE A 38 -9.13 7.27 0.00
C PHE A 38 -8.55 7.20 -1.41
N LEU A 39 -7.81 6.14 -1.69
CA LEU A 39 -7.22 5.90 -3.00
C LEU A 39 -7.05 4.41 -3.20
N ALA A 40 -7.64 3.88 -4.28
CA ALA A 40 -7.27 2.58 -4.79
C ALA A 40 -5.91 2.70 -5.48
N ILE A 41 -4.85 2.16 -4.88
CA ILE A 41 -3.52 2.15 -5.47
C ILE A 41 -3.54 1.13 -6.61
N PRO A 42 -3.39 1.51 -7.89
CA PRO A 42 -3.34 0.55 -8.98
C PRO A 42 -2.15 -0.41 -8.82
N PRO A 43 -2.28 -1.64 -9.32
CA PRO A 43 -1.14 -2.55 -9.39
C PRO A 43 -0.03 -1.97 -10.28
N PRO A 44 1.24 -2.35 -10.07
CA PRO A 44 2.34 -1.88 -10.90
C PRO A 44 2.11 -2.17 -12.37
N PHE A 45 2.29 -1.16 -13.21
CA PHE A 45 2.25 -1.33 -14.66
C PHE A 45 3.41 -2.21 -15.11
N LYS A 46 3.13 -3.09 -16.07
CA LYS A 46 4.19 -3.80 -16.78
C LYS A 46 4.79 -2.86 -17.80
N GLU A 47 6.09 -2.70 -17.74
CA GLU A 47 6.82 -1.80 -18.61
C GLU A 47 7.81 -2.58 -19.46
N ARG A 48 8.00 -2.07 -20.67
CA ARG A 48 9.09 -2.47 -21.55
C ARG A 48 10.07 -1.31 -21.58
N PHE A 49 11.28 -1.53 -21.08
CA PHE A 49 12.29 -0.51 -20.89
C PHE A 49 12.95 -0.11 -22.21
N THR A 50 13.18 -1.07 -23.09
CA THR A 50 13.82 -0.84 -24.38
C THR A 50 12.96 -1.31 -25.54
N LYS A 51 13.29 -0.88 -26.77
CA LYS A 51 12.60 -1.38 -27.97
C LYS A 51 12.87 -2.86 -28.23
N LEU A 52 13.94 -3.43 -27.65
CA LEU A 52 14.40 -4.80 -27.89
C LEU A 52 14.18 -5.65 -26.64
N SER A 53 13.20 -6.54 -26.67
CA SER A 53 12.87 -7.41 -25.52
C SER A 53 14.05 -8.24 -25.00
N ILE A 54 15.01 -8.57 -25.86
CA ILE A 54 16.22 -9.34 -25.50
C ILE A 54 17.12 -8.55 -24.54
N ILE A 55 17.17 -7.23 -24.66
CA ILE A 55 17.95 -6.38 -23.74
C ILE A 55 17.24 -6.32 -22.40
N ASP A 56 15.92 -6.15 -22.40
CA ASP A 56 15.12 -6.12 -21.17
C ASP A 56 15.30 -7.40 -20.34
N GLU A 57 15.21 -8.58 -20.98
CA GLU A 57 15.38 -9.87 -20.32
C GLU A 57 16.77 -10.09 -19.71
N LYS A 58 17.81 -9.49 -20.30
CA LYS A 58 19.20 -9.66 -19.86
C LYS A 58 19.67 -8.60 -18.87
N ALA A 59 19.16 -7.37 -18.99
CA ALA A 59 19.65 -6.22 -18.23
C ALA A 59 18.72 -5.83 -17.07
N TYR A 60 17.44 -6.24 -17.09
CA TYR A 60 16.46 -5.85 -16.09
C TYR A 60 15.82 -7.08 -15.43
N GLU A 61 15.93 -7.17 -14.11
CA GLU A 61 15.39 -8.30 -13.34
C GLU A 61 13.86 -8.25 -13.14
N LYS A 62 13.27 -7.07 -13.29
CA LYS A 62 11.84 -6.81 -13.05
C LYS A 62 11.25 -6.04 -14.22
N GLU A 63 10.05 -6.44 -14.64
CA GLU A 63 9.26 -5.80 -15.71
C GLU A 63 8.40 -4.63 -15.22
N TRP A 64 8.79 -3.95 -14.13
CA TRP A 64 7.99 -2.88 -13.51
C TRP A 64 8.87 -1.92 -12.70
N GLU A 65 8.46 -0.66 -12.63
CA GLU A 65 9.08 0.38 -11.78
C GLU A 65 8.16 0.79 -10.61
N PRO A 66 8.72 1.16 -9.45
CA PRO A 66 7.94 1.70 -8.35
C PRO A 66 7.48 3.13 -8.67
N VAL A 67 6.19 3.28 -8.96
CA VAL A 67 5.55 4.60 -9.12
C VAL A 67 4.85 4.98 -7.81
N PHE A 68 5.36 6.00 -7.13
CA PHE A 68 4.79 6.48 -5.87
C PHE A 68 3.51 7.29 -6.09
N GLN A 69 2.52 7.04 -5.22
CA GLN A 69 1.29 7.82 -5.14
C GLN A 69 1.11 8.37 -3.74
N THR A 70 0.68 9.62 -3.65
CA THR A 70 0.43 10.28 -2.36
C THR A 70 -1.01 10.04 -1.94
N VAL A 71 -1.21 9.42 -0.78
CA VAL A 71 -2.52 9.27 -0.15
C VAL A 71 -2.63 10.31 0.97
N ARG A 72 -3.68 11.13 0.94
CA ARG A 72 -4.01 12.05 2.03
C ARG A 72 -5.22 11.53 2.79
N ILE A 73 -5.03 11.27 4.07
CA ILE A 73 -6.05 10.75 4.96
C ILE A 73 -6.44 11.85 5.95
N PRO A 74 -7.66 12.41 5.88
CA PRO A 74 -8.12 13.41 6.83
C PRO A 74 -8.20 12.84 8.24
N LEU A 75 -7.67 13.55 9.25
CA LEU A 75 -7.73 13.10 10.66
C LEU A 75 -9.17 12.91 11.17
N ALA A 76 -10.15 13.60 10.57
CA ALA A 76 -11.57 13.47 10.93
C ALA A 76 -12.18 12.10 10.57
N GLU A 77 -11.53 11.33 9.70
CA GLU A 77 -12.01 10.02 9.26
C GLU A 77 -11.65 8.90 10.24
N PHE A 78 -10.77 9.19 11.20
CA PHE A 78 -10.38 8.26 12.26
C PHE A 78 -11.40 8.33 13.39
N GLN A 79 -12.48 7.56 13.22
CA GLN A 79 -13.51 7.39 14.23
C GLN A 79 -13.26 6.08 14.99
N PRO A 80 -13.23 6.12 16.33
CA PRO A 80 -13.12 4.89 17.12
C PRO A 80 -14.37 4.03 16.91
N PRO A 81 -14.25 2.69 16.98
CA PRO A 81 -15.40 1.79 16.90
C PRO A 81 -16.38 2.08 18.05
N ASN A 82 -17.67 1.80 17.82
CA ASN A 82 -18.75 2.10 18.76
C ASN A 82 -18.43 1.64 20.19
N GLY A 83 -18.46 2.57 21.14
CA GLY A 83 -18.20 2.31 22.56
C GLY A 83 -16.72 2.42 22.99
N ALA A 84 -15.79 2.62 22.06
CA ALA A 84 -14.39 2.86 22.40
C ALA A 84 -14.12 4.35 22.76
N LYS A 85 -12.97 4.59 23.39
CA LYS A 85 -12.54 5.95 23.79
C LYS A 85 -12.50 6.88 22.57
N GLN A 86 -12.95 8.11 22.75
CA GLN A 86 -12.92 9.14 21.71
C GLN A 86 -11.48 9.37 21.23
N PHE A 87 -11.27 9.33 19.91
CA PHE A 87 -9.99 9.68 19.31
C PHE A 87 -9.79 11.20 19.35
N ALA A 88 -8.75 11.65 20.05
CA ALA A 88 -8.36 13.06 20.12
C ALA A 88 -7.04 13.28 19.34
N PRO A 89 -7.08 13.92 18.15
CA PRO A 89 -5.89 14.06 17.29
C PRO A 89 -4.71 14.76 17.96
N GLY A 90 -4.97 15.70 18.88
CA GLY A 90 -3.93 16.41 19.64
C GLY A 90 -3.14 15.53 20.62
N LYS A 91 -3.58 14.29 20.87
CA LYS A 91 -2.90 13.30 21.71
C LYS A 91 -2.23 12.18 20.92
N LEU A 92 -2.13 12.32 19.60
CA LEU A 92 -1.54 11.30 18.74
C LEU A 92 -0.12 10.97 19.19
N SER A 93 0.14 9.70 19.45
CA SER A 93 1.43 9.18 19.93
C SER A 93 2.08 8.23 18.93
N ALA A 94 1.29 7.50 18.13
CA ALA A 94 1.82 6.59 17.13
C ALA A 94 0.93 6.51 15.88
N ILE A 95 1.59 6.27 14.75
CA ILE A 95 0.98 5.90 13.47
C ILE A 95 1.46 4.48 13.17
N LYS A 96 0.53 3.54 12.97
CA LYS A 96 0.84 2.16 12.62
C LYS A 96 0.31 1.85 11.22
N LEU A 97 1.15 1.21 10.41
CA LEU A 97 0.79 0.70 9.10
C LEU A 97 0.61 -0.82 9.25
N LYS A 98 -0.64 -1.29 9.15
CA LYS A 98 -1.00 -2.71 9.30
C LYS A 98 -1.17 -3.32 7.92
N PHE A 99 -0.24 -4.19 7.52
CA PHE A 99 -0.32 -4.92 6.25
C PHE A 99 -1.22 -6.15 6.39
N ASP A 100 -2.53 -5.92 6.53
CA ASP A 100 -3.51 -6.93 6.95
C ASP A 100 -4.61 -7.26 5.91
N ARG A 101 -4.69 -6.52 4.80
CA ARG A 101 -5.82 -6.63 3.85
C ARG A 101 -5.54 -7.54 2.65
N ILE A 102 -4.31 -7.55 2.13
CA ILE A 102 -3.95 -8.28 0.91
C ILE A 102 -2.61 -8.97 1.09
N ALA A 103 -2.50 -10.19 0.55
CA ALA A 103 -1.24 -10.93 0.47
C ALA A 103 -0.31 -10.29 -0.58
N MET A 104 0.36 -9.21 -0.20
CA MET A 104 1.35 -8.48 -0.98
C MET A 104 2.76 -8.84 -0.52
N SER A 105 3.70 -9.01 -1.46
CA SER A 105 5.09 -9.33 -1.12
C SER A 105 5.99 -8.10 -0.95
N VAL A 106 5.64 -6.96 -1.56
CA VAL A 106 6.45 -5.74 -1.52
C VAL A 106 5.56 -4.50 -1.51
N ILE A 107 5.74 -3.62 -0.53
CA ILE A 107 5.14 -2.29 -0.46
C ILE A 107 6.26 -1.27 -0.24
N CYS A 108 6.32 -0.24 -1.08
CA CYS A 108 7.29 0.85 -0.95
C CYS A 108 6.59 2.08 -0.33
N ILE A 109 7.16 2.63 0.74
CA ILE A 109 6.61 3.78 1.45
C ILE A 109 7.64 4.90 1.45
N SER A 110 7.20 6.12 1.12
CA SER A 110 8.01 7.33 1.16
C SER A 110 7.14 8.52 1.55
N GLY A 111 7.72 9.51 2.23
CA GLY A 111 7.04 10.77 2.55
C GLY A 111 5.88 10.64 3.53
N ILE A 112 6.13 10.21 4.76
CA ILE A 112 5.12 10.23 5.84
C ILE A 112 5.19 11.58 6.56
N GLY A 113 4.06 12.27 6.69
CA GLY A 113 3.99 13.51 7.45
C GLY A 113 2.58 14.10 7.51
N PHE A 114 2.46 15.18 8.27
CA PHE A 114 1.25 16.00 8.32
C PHE A 114 1.33 17.14 7.31
N GLY A 115 0.22 17.43 6.64
CA GLY A 115 0.11 18.54 5.71
C GLY A 115 -1.17 19.32 5.94
N ARG A 116 -1.19 20.57 5.46
CA ARG A 116 -2.42 21.35 5.33
C ARG A 116 -3.04 21.10 3.95
N ARG A 117 -4.35 21.22 3.87
CA ARG A 117 -5.09 21.11 2.63
C ARG A 117 -4.97 22.38 1.81
#